data_AF-A0A967LRP4-F1
#
_entry.id   AF-A0A967LRP4-F1
#
_cell.length_a   1.000
_cell.length_b   1.000
_cell.length_c   1.000
_cell.angle_alpha   90.00
_cell.angle_beta   90.00
_cell.angle_gamma   90.00
#
_symmetry.space_group_name_H-M   'P 1'
#
loop_
_entity.id
_entity.type
_entity.pdbx_description
1 polymer ?
#
loop_
_entity_poly.entity_id
_entity_poly.type
_entity_poly.pdbx_seq_one_letter_code
_entity_poly.pdbx_strand_id
1 'polypeptide(L)'
;VEAGVQRPVRVLLSDAVTVPLTWGAWAPVVILPRAAATWPAERTRVVLLHELAHIERWDYPALLMTEIVCAVYWFNPLVWIAAKQGAMERERACDDRALYSGIASDVYAGHLLEIARAQVEAEAPRAAFALTRPWSLSTRVRMIFARGLDRAPLTRGRMLSAGLAALLLALPLASVELWGTAQADPVGARVRELRDDDPRTRRYAAWALGEIEDRRAVRPLVERLGDGDADVRLVAAWALGEVKDRAAVQPLVRL
;
A
#
# COMPACT_ATOMS: atom_id res chain seq x y z
N VAL A 1 -15.54 15.34 30.87
CA VAL A 1 -16.10 14.25 30.05
C VAL A 1 -16.77 14.88 28.84
N GLU A 2 -15.99 15.46 27.93
CA GLU A 2 -16.52 16.22 26.77
C GLU A 2 -16.22 15.56 25.43
N ALA A 3 -15.28 14.60 25.39
CA ALA A 3 -15.03 13.75 24.24
C ALA A 3 -15.58 12.33 24.54
N GLY A 4 -16.22 11.68 23.57
CA GLY A 4 -16.84 10.35 23.71
C GLY A 4 -15.85 9.19 23.92
N VAL A 5 -14.62 9.49 24.33
CA VAL A 5 -13.54 8.52 24.53
C VAL A 5 -13.66 7.89 25.92
N GLN A 6 -14.04 6.62 25.98
CA GLN A 6 -14.20 5.88 27.25
C GLN A 6 -12.92 5.22 27.77
N ARG A 7 -11.83 5.30 27.01
CA ARG A 7 -10.53 4.70 27.33
C ARG A 7 -9.55 5.75 27.89
N PRO A 8 -8.61 5.35 28.76
CA PRO A 8 -7.60 6.28 29.28
C PRO A 8 -6.71 6.78 28.14
N VAL A 9 -6.59 8.10 28.01
CA VAL A 9 -5.71 8.76 27.05
C VAL A 9 -4.55 9.38 27.82
N ARG A 10 -3.31 9.07 27.42
CA ARG A 10 -2.12 9.69 28.03
C ARG A 10 -1.77 10.97 27.27
N VAL A 11 -1.51 12.06 27.97
CA VAL A 11 -1.03 13.30 27.35
C VAL A 11 0.45 13.46 27.70
N LEU A 12 1.30 13.62 26.68
CA LEU A 12 2.75 13.81 26.82
C LEU A 12 3.14 15.16 26.24
N LEU A 13 4.14 15.81 26.83
CA LEU A 13 4.77 17.01 26.30
C LEU A 13 6.13 16.64 25.69
N SER A 14 6.42 17.12 24.49
CA SER A 14 7.68 16.83 23.80
C SER A 14 8.25 18.06 23.11
N ASP A 15 9.58 18.20 23.15
CA ASP A 15 10.34 19.20 22.38
C ASP A 15 10.57 18.77 20.93
N ALA A 16 10.45 17.47 20.66
CA ALA A 16 10.68 16.90 19.34
C ALA A 16 9.50 17.10 18.38
N VAL A 17 8.35 17.57 18.89
CA VAL A 17 7.15 17.82 18.09
C VAL A 17 6.80 19.29 18.21
N THR A 18 6.53 19.92 17.07
CA THR A 18 6.07 21.31 17.00
C THR A 18 4.56 21.42 16.85
N VAL A 19 3.91 20.27 16.66
CA VAL A 19 2.47 20.14 16.44
C VAL A 19 1.88 19.10 17.38
N PRO A 20 0.61 19.26 17.78
CA PRO A 20 -0.16 18.19 18.41
C PRO A 20 -0.16 16.94 17.51
N LEU A 21 0.07 15.78 18.10
CA LEU A 21 0.06 14.49 17.41
C LEU A 21 -0.72 13.47 18.25
N THR A 22 -1.45 12.60 17.56
CA THR A 22 -2.09 11.44 18.16
C THR A 22 -1.38 10.16 17.75
N TRP A 23 -1.15 9.28 18.71
CA TRP A 23 -0.44 8.03 18.51
C TRP A 23 -1.12 6.86 19.23
N GLY A 24 -1.15 5.70 18.57
CA GLY A 24 -1.55 4.44 19.18
C GLY A 24 -3.05 4.14 19.07
N ALA A 25 -3.35 2.86 18.78
CA ALA A 25 -4.73 2.38 18.62
C ALA A 25 -5.35 1.87 19.93
N TRP A 26 -4.56 1.21 20.79
CA TRP A 26 -5.06 0.51 21.98
C TRP A 26 -4.82 1.27 23.29
N ALA A 27 -3.65 1.91 23.39
CA ALA A 27 -3.30 2.85 24.45
C ALA A 27 -3.04 4.21 23.79
N PRO A 28 -4.08 5.01 23.49
CA PRO A 28 -3.93 6.25 22.77
C PRO A 28 -3.14 7.28 23.58
N VAL A 29 -2.22 7.94 22.90
CA VAL A 29 -1.35 8.99 23.44
C VAL A 29 -1.53 10.24 22.61
N VAL A 30 -1.79 11.37 23.26
CA VAL A 30 -1.72 12.69 22.64
C VAL A 30 -0.39 13.31 23.02
N ILE A 31 0.43 13.64 22.03
CA ILE A 31 1.71 14.30 22.21
C ILE A 31 1.51 15.77 21.85
N LEU A 32 1.73 16.66 22.80
CA LEU A 32 1.67 18.11 22.61
C LEU A 32 3.09 18.69 22.56
N PRO A 33 3.30 19.79 21.80
CA PRO A 33 4.56 20.52 21.82
C PRO A 33 4.81 21.09 23.22
N ARG A 34 6.07 21.24 23.64
CA ARG A 34 6.38 21.86 24.95
C ARG A 34 5.77 23.25 25.10
N ALA A 35 5.65 24.01 24.00
CA ALA A 35 4.98 25.31 23.97
C ALA A 35 3.50 25.25 24.42
N ALA A 36 2.86 24.08 24.37
CA ALA A 36 1.48 23.90 24.83
C ALA A 36 1.34 24.07 26.35
N ALA A 37 2.43 23.92 27.11
CA ALA A 37 2.42 24.13 28.56
C ALA A 37 2.04 25.57 28.95
N THR A 38 2.26 26.54 28.05
CA THR A 38 1.96 27.96 28.29
C THR A 38 0.75 28.47 27.50
N TRP A 39 -0.01 27.58 26.85
CA TRP A 39 -1.19 27.99 26.10
C TRP A 39 -2.36 28.40 27.02
N PRO A 40 -3.18 29.37 26.60
CA PRO A 40 -4.45 29.66 27.27
C PRO A 40 -5.32 28.40 27.36
N ALA A 41 -6.05 28.24 28.46
CA ALA A 41 -6.88 27.06 28.73
C ALA A 41 -7.89 26.77 27.60
N GLU A 42 -8.43 27.83 26.99
CA GLU A 42 -9.34 27.73 25.84
C GLU A 42 -8.66 27.10 24.63
N ARG A 43 -7.48 27.59 24.23
CA ARG A 43 -6.72 27.03 23.10
C ARG A 43 -6.40 25.56 23.34
N THR A 44 -5.90 25.22 24.53
CA THR A 44 -5.57 23.84 24.89
C THR A 44 -6.78 22.92 24.79
N ARG A 45 -7.95 23.40 25.24
CA ARG A 45 -9.21 22.65 25.15
C ARG A 45 -9.62 22.40 23.70
N VAL A 46 -9.57 23.44 22.84
CA VAL A 46 -9.91 23.31 21.41
C VAL A 46 -9.02 22.27 20.73
N VAL A 47 -7.70 22.36 20.95
CA VAL A 47 -6.73 21.42 20.37
C VAL A 47 -6.97 20.00 20.89
N LEU A 48 -7.16 19.83 22.20
CA LEU A 48 -7.40 18.51 22.77
C LEU A 48 -8.70 17.89 22.26
N LEU A 49 -9.77 18.66 22.06
CA LEU A 49 -11.01 18.16 21.47
C LEU A 49 -10.79 17.67 20.03
N HIS A 50 -10.00 18.39 19.24
CA HIS A 50 -9.61 17.98 17.90
C HIS A 50 -8.82 16.65 17.91
N GLU A 51 -7.79 16.55 18.76
CA GLU A 51 -6.97 15.34 18.87
C GLU A 51 -7.76 14.14 19.42
N LEU A 52 -8.65 14.36 20.39
CA LEU A 52 -9.51 13.32 20.92
C LEU A 52 -10.52 12.81 19.87
N ALA A 53 -10.94 13.66 18.92
CA ALA A 53 -11.80 13.22 17.83
C ALA A 53 -11.12 12.19 16.93
N HIS A 54 -9.80 12.30 16.69
CA HIS A 54 -9.00 11.29 15.98
C HIS A 54 -8.99 9.94 16.74
N ILE A 55 -8.82 10.00 18.06
CA ILE A 55 -8.79 8.81 18.93
C ILE A 55 -10.17 8.14 18.97
N GLU A 56 -11.25 8.91 19.10
CA GLU A 56 -12.61 8.38 19.16
C GLU A 56 -12.97 7.65 17.86
N ARG A 57 -12.55 8.19 16.71
CA ARG A 57 -12.89 7.66 15.39
C ARG A 57 -11.94 6.59 14.86
N TRP A 58 -10.91 6.21 15.62
CA TRP A 58 -9.94 5.19 15.21
C TRP A 58 -9.15 5.55 13.95
N ASP A 59 -8.79 6.82 13.83
CA ASP A 59 -8.10 7.36 12.65
C ASP A 59 -6.70 6.77 12.43
N TYR A 60 -5.96 6.49 13.51
CA TYR A 60 -4.61 5.93 13.42
C TYR A 60 -4.56 4.55 12.73
N PRO A 61 -5.34 3.53 13.14
CA PRO A 61 -5.36 2.27 12.40
C PRO A 61 -5.93 2.39 10.98
N ALA A 62 -6.85 3.34 10.72
CA ALA A 62 -7.31 3.62 9.36
C ALA A 62 -6.18 4.19 8.48
N LEU A 63 -5.29 5.02 9.06
CA LEU A 63 -4.07 5.48 8.39
C LEU A 63 -3.13 4.32 8.10
N LEU A 64 -2.85 3.46 9.10
CA LEU A 64 -1.98 2.29 8.91
C LEU A 64 -2.50 1.35 7.81
N MET A 65 -3.81 1.10 7.79
CA MET A 65 -4.44 0.30 6.73
C MET A 65 -4.27 0.96 5.36
N THR A 66 -4.48 2.28 5.29
CA THR A 66 -4.31 3.05 4.05
C THR A 66 -2.87 2.97 3.55
N GLU A 67 -1.88 3.08 4.43
CA GLU A 67 -0.46 2.93 4.09
C GLU A 67 -0.13 1.52 3.57
N ILE A 68 -0.65 0.47 4.23
CA ILE A 68 -0.49 -0.92 3.75
C ILE A 68 -1.09 -1.07 2.36
N VAL A 69 -2.31 -0.56 2.14
CA VAL A 69 -2.97 -0.60 0.82
C VAL A 69 -2.17 0.19 -0.22
N CYS A 70 -1.67 1.38 0.10
CA CYS A 70 -0.81 2.15 -0.79
C CYS A 70 0.52 1.45 -1.09
N ALA A 71 1.11 0.74 -0.11
CA ALA A 71 2.34 -0.02 -0.32
C ALA A 71 2.12 -1.25 -1.22
N VAL A 72 1.02 -1.99 -0.99
CA VAL A 72 0.64 -3.14 -1.83
C VAL A 72 0.31 -2.70 -3.25
N TYR A 73 -0.43 -1.59 -3.40
CA TYR A 73 -0.88 -1.05 -4.68
C TYR A 73 -0.09 0.20 -5.09
N TRP A 74 1.23 0.22 -4.83
CA TRP A 74 2.07 1.39 -5.05
C TRP A 74 2.02 1.92 -6.50
N PHE A 75 1.76 1.03 -7.47
CA PHE A 75 1.64 1.34 -8.89
C PHE A 75 0.25 1.87 -9.32
N ASN A 76 -0.77 1.81 -8.46
CA ASN A 76 -2.14 2.18 -8.82
C ASN A 76 -2.47 3.64 -8.44
N PRO A 77 -2.56 4.58 -9.39
CA PRO A 77 -2.81 5.99 -9.10
C PRO A 77 -4.19 6.25 -8.44
N LEU A 78 -5.19 5.40 -8.69
CA LEU A 78 -6.52 5.55 -8.07
C LEU A 78 -6.49 5.29 -6.57
N VAL A 79 -5.65 4.37 -6.11
CA VAL A 79 -5.45 4.10 -4.67
C VAL A 79 -4.86 5.33 -3.99
N TRP A 80 -3.86 5.98 -4.62
CA TRP A 80 -3.29 7.21 -4.12
C TRP A 80 -4.30 8.37 -4.10
N ILE A 81 -5.17 8.47 -5.12
CA ILE A 81 -6.27 9.47 -5.14
C ILE A 81 -7.29 9.18 -4.04
N ALA A 82 -7.64 7.92 -3.81
CA ALA A 82 -8.57 7.52 -2.74
C ALA A 82 -7.98 7.79 -1.34
N ALA A 83 -6.71 7.44 -1.12
CA ALA A 83 -5.99 7.77 0.11
C ALA A 83 -5.93 9.28 0.33
N LYS A 84 -5.67 10.03 -0.75
CA LYS A 84 -5.68 11.49 -0.78
C LYS A 84 -7.07 12.04 -0.39
N GLN A 85 -8.16 11.51 -0.95
CA GLN A 85 -9.53 11.91 -0.60
C GLN A 85 -9.88 11.56 0.86
N GLY A 86 -9.53 10.35 1.30
CA GLY A 86 -9.79 9.86 2.66
C GLY A 86 -9.11 10.72 3.73
N ALA A 87 -7.88 11.16 3.48
CA ALA A 87 -7.20 12.09 4.37
C ALA A 87 -7.94 13.44 4.50
N MET A 88 -8.53 13.95 3.41
CA MET A 88 -9.33 15.18 3.48
C MET A 88 -10.61 14.99 4.29
N GLU A 89 -11.35 13.90 4.07
CA GLU A 89 -12.59 13.64 4.80
C GLU A 89 -12.33 13.39 6.29
N ARG A 90 -11.18 12.80 6.63
CA ARG A 90 -10.73 12.60 8.02
C ARG A 90 -10.58 13.93 8.76
N GLU A 91 -9.83 14.87 8.20
CA GLU A 91 -9.65 16.20 8.81
C GLU A 91 -10.99 16.95 8.92
N ARG A 92 -11.84 16.88 7.89
CA ARG A 92 -13.18 17.50 7.92
C ARG A 92 -14.06 16.95 9.03
N ALA A 93 -14.13 15.63 9.19
CA ALA A 93 -14.95 15.03 10.22
C ALA A 93 -14.43 15.32 11.64
N CYS A 94 -13.12 15.61 11.81
CA CYS A 94 -12.59 16.10 13.09
C CYS A 94 -12.95 17.57 13.33
N ASP A 95 -12.82 18.42 12.31
CA ASP A 95 -13.21 19.83 12.36
C ASP A 95 -14.70 19.97 12.69
N ASP A 96 -15.56 19.20 12.02
CA ASP A 96 -17.01 19.20 12.27
C ASP A 96 -17.31 18.82 13.73
N ARG A 97 -16.65 17.78 14.27
CA ARG A 97 -16.83 17.36 15.67
C ARG A 97 -16.41 18.44 16.67
N ALA A 98 -15.28 19.11 16.44
CA ALA A 98 -14.82 20.21 17.29
C ALA A 98 -15.80 21.39 17.26
N LEU A 99 -16.43 21.66 16.11
CA LEU A 99 -17.46 22.68 16.01
C LEU A 99 -18.79 22.26 16.69
N TYR A 100 -19.17 20.99 16.62
CA TYR A 100 -20.36 20.45 17.32
C TYR A 100 -20.21 20.43 18.85
N SER A 101 -19.00 20.60 19.38
CA SER A 101 -18.77 20.77 20.83
C SER A 101 -19.09 22.17 21.34
N GLY A 102 -19.60 23.07 20.47
CA GLY A 102 -20.08 24.40 20.83
C GLY A 102 -19.07 25.53 20.66
N ILE A 103 -17.90 25.26 20.07
CA ILE A 103 -16.87 26.27 19.80
C ILE A 103 -17.31 27.14 18.62
N ALA A 104 -17.22 28.46 18.76
CA ALA A 104 -17.52 29.40 17.70
C ALA A 104 -16.52 29.25 16.53
N SER A 105 -17.02 29.28 15.29
CA SER A 105 -16.24 28.97 14.09
C SER A 105 -15.07 29.93 13.84
N ASP A 106 -15.23 31.19 14.22
CA ASP A 106 -14.22 32.25 14.14
C ASP A 106 -13.08 32.03 15.14
N VAL A 107 -13.41 31.68 16.38
CA VAL A 107 -12.42 31.33 17.43
C VAL A 107 -11.63 30.09 17.01
N TYR A 108 -12.33 29.07 16.51
CA TYR A 108 -11.69 27.85 16.01
C TYR A 108 -10.75 28.11 14.83
N ALA A 109 -11.18 28.89 13.84
CA ALA A 109 -10.36 29.25 12.69
C ALA A 109 -9.10 30.04 13.10
N GLY A 110 -9.23 30.93 14.09
CA GLY A 110 -8.10 31.67 14.67
C GLY A 110 -7.03 30.73 15.24
N HIS A 111 -7.44 29.76 16.07
CA HIS A 111 -6.50 28.79 16.65
C HIS A 111 -5.84 27.89 15.60
N LEU A 112 -6.56 27.46 14.56
CA LEU A 112 -5.96 26.70 13.46
C LEU A 112 -4.90 27.51 12.71
N LEU A 113 -5.14 28.81 12.49
CA LEU A 113 -4.19 29.71 11.82
C LEU A 113 -2.91 29.90 12.64
N GLU A 114 -3.04 30.05 13.95
CA GLU A 114 -1.91 30.20 14.86
C GLU A 114 -1.04 28.93 14.91
N ILE A 115 -1.67 27.76 14.96
CA ILE A 115 -0.96 26.47 14.94
C ILE A 115 -0.24 26.27 13.60
N ALA A 116 -0.90 26.58 12.48
CA ALA A 116 -0.30 26.45 11.16
C ALA A 116 0.82 27.46 10.91
N ARG A 117 0.75 28.66 11.50
CA ARG A 117 1.86 29.62 11.46
C ARG A 117 3.08 29.07 12.19
N ALA A 118 2.89 28.50 13.38
CA ALA A 118 3.97 27.85 14.13
C ALA A 118 4.57 26.64 13.38
N GLN A 119 3.81 25.98 12.50
CA GLN A 119 4.31 24.88 11.65
C GLN A 119 5.25 25.35 10.54
N VAL A 120 4.90 26.44 9.86
CA VAL A 120 5.72 27.00 8.77
C VAL A 120 7.07 27.46 9.31
N GLU A 121 7.10 27.96 10.55
CA GLU A 121 8.31 28.46 11.21
C GLU A 121 9.22 27.32 11.76
N ALA A 122 8.75 26.07 11.81
CA ALA A 122 9.38 25.00 12.60
C ALA A 122 10.21 23.94 11.83
N GLU A 123 10.39 24.03 10.51
CA GLU A 123 11.24 23.11 9.68
C GLU A 123 11.30 21.64 10.16
N ALA A 124 10.15 20.98 10.37
CA ALA A 124 10.15 19.60 10.87
C ALA A 124 10.63 18.58 9.81
N PRO A 125 11.31 17.49 10.22
CA PRO A 125 11.91 16.51 9.31
C PRO A 125 10.88 15.79 8.42
N ARG A 126 11.23 15.62 7.13
CA ARG A 126 10.39 15.10 6.03
C ARG A 126 9.70 13.75 6.29
N ALA A 127 10.28 12.89 7.14
CA ALA A 127 9.73 11.57 7.44
C ALA A 127 8.49 11.62 8.35
N ALA A 128 8.43 12.58 9.30
CA ALA A 128 7.23 12.84 10.08
C ALA A 128 6.12 13.46 9.20
N PHE A 129 6.53 14.31 8.25
CA PHE A 129 5.68 15.00 7.28
C PHE A 129 4.94 14.08 6.29
N ALA A 130 5.42 12.85 6.05
CA ALA A 130 4.75 11.91 5.15
C ALA A 130 3.45 11.35 5.77
N LEU A 131 3.46 11.11 7.08
CA LEU A 131 2.30 10.64 7.85
C LEU A 131 1.34 11.78 8.20
N THR A 132 1.83 13.01 8.24
CA THR A 132 1.05 14.23 8.50
C THR A 132 1.20 15.20 7.34
N ARG A 133 0.78 14.81 6.13
CA ARG A 133 0.69 15.77 5.01
C ARG A 133 -0.19 16.95 5.47
N PRO A 134 0.34 18.18 5.62
CA PRO A 134 -0.49 19.30 5.96
C PRO A 134 -1.30 19.65 4.73
N TRP A 135 -2.56 19.27 4.76
CA TRP A 135 -3.54 19.72 3.80
C TRP A 135 -3.74 21.22 3.97
N SER A 136 -3.77 21.94 2.85
CA SER A 136 -3.72 23.40 2.82
C SER A 136 -4.71 24.00 3.81
N LEU A 137 -4.17 24.67 4.83
CA LEU A 137 -4.91 25.44 5.84
C LEU A 137 -6.00 26.32 5.23
N SER A 138 -5.71 26.88 4.05
CA SER A 138 -6.65 27.68 3.24
C SER A 138 -7.92 26.93 2.85
N THR A 139 -7.86 25.61 2.66
CA THR A 139 -9.02 24.75 2.38
C THR A 139 -9.81 24.47 3.65
N ARG A 140 -9.15 24.24 4.79
CA ARG A 140 -9.83 24.04 6.09
C ARG A 140 -10.57 25.30 6.54
N VAL A 141 -9.88 26.45 6.54
CA VAL A 141 -10.47 27.75 6.89
C VAL A 141 -11.66 28.08 6.00
N ARG A 142 -11.53 27.93 4.67
CA ARG A 142 -12.62 28.20 3.73
C ARG A 142 -13.85 27.30 3.94
N MET A 143 -13.64 26.05 4.35
CA MET A 143 -14.71 25.07 4.54
C MET A 143 -15.44 25.24 5.88
N ILE A 144 -14.78 25.74 6.93
CA ILE A 144 -15.42 26.09 8.22
C ILE A 144 -16.52 27.14 8.03
N PHE A 145 -16.32 28.08 7.09
CA PHE A 145 -17.31 29.10 6.75
C PHE A 145 -18.40 28.63 5.76
N ALA A 146 -18.24 27.46 5.13
CA ALA A 146 -19.14 26.93 4.11
C ALA A 146 -20.24 25.98 4.68
N ARG A 147 -20.82 26.33 5.85
CA ARG A 147 -21.81 25.54 6.63
C ARG A 147 -23.15 25.23 5.92
N GLY A 148 -23.34 25.59 4.65
CA GLY A 148 -24.61 25.47 3.93
C GLY A 148 -24.87 24.15 3.20
N LEU A 149 -23.97 23.16 3.29
CA LEU A 149 -24.15 21.87 2.64
C LEU A 149 -24.55 20.84 3.70
N ASP A 150 -25.83 20.46 3.69
CA ASP A 150 -26.41 19.40 4.50
C ASP A 150 -25.64 18.08 4.22
N ARG A 151 -24.89 17.58 5.21
CA ARG A 151 -23.95 16.46 5.03
C ARG A 151 -24.26 15.36 6.02
N ALA A 152 -25.27 14.56 5.70
CA ALA A 152 -25.57 13.35 6.44
C ALA A 152 -24.42 12.32 6.32
N PRO A 153 -24.10 11.59 7.41
CA PRO A 153 -23.10 10.53 7.35
C PRO A 153 -23.49 9.47 6.32
N LEU A 154 -22.49 8.89 5.64
CA LEU A 154 -22.72 7.75 4.75
C LEU A 154 -23.33 6.60 5.55
N THR A 155 -24.49 6.12 5.14
CA THR A 155 -25.16 4.99 5.78
C THR A 155 -24.30 3.73 5.62
N ARG A 156 -24.29 2.85 6.64
CA ARG A 156 -23.51 1.59 6.65
C ARG A 156 -23.68 0.77 5.36
N GLY A 157 -24.88 0.78 4.76
CA GLY A 157 -25.16 0.11 3.49
C GLY A 157 -24.38 0.68 2.30
N ARG A 158 -24.20 2.00 2.22
CA ARG A 158 -23.40 2.65 1.15
C ARG A 158 -21.91 2.36 1.29
N MET A 159 -21.42 2.23 2.53
CA MET A 159 -20.03 1.83 2.79
C MET A 159 -19.79 0.37 2.37
N LEU A 160 -20.73 -0.53 2.71
CA LEU A 160 -20.65 -1.94 2.31
C LEU A 160 -20.72 -2.12 0.79
N SER A 161 -21.59 -1.37 0.09
CA SER A 161 -21.68 -1.42 -1.37
C SER A 161 -20.42 -0.89 -2.06
N ALA A 162 -19.81 0.16 -1.52
CA ALA A 162 -18.54 0.69 -2.04
C ALA A 162 -17.39 -0.30 -1.81
N GLY A 163 -17.33 -0.94 -0.63
CA GLY A 163 -16.37 -1.99 -0.33
C GLY A 163 -16.51 -3.21 -1.23
N LEU A 164 -17.74 -3.67 -1.46
CA LEU A 164 -18.03 -4.79 -2.36
C LEU A 164 -17.67 -4.47 -3.81
N ALA A 165 -17.98 -3.26 -4.29
CA ALA A 165 -17.62 -2.83 -5.64
C ALA A 165 -16.08 -2.78 -5.83
N ALA A 166 -15.35 -2.27 -4.84
CA ALA A 166 -13.89 -2.28 -4.86
C ALA A 166 -13.32 -3.72 -4.87
N LEU A 167 -13.89 -4.62 -4.07
CA LEU A 167 -13.48 -6.03 -4.01
C LEU A 167 -13.73 -6.75 -5.36
N LEU A 168 -14.91 -6.53 -5.95
CA LEU A 168 -15.30 -7.09 -7.25
C LEU A 168 -14.44 -6.58 -8.42
N LEU A 169 -13.87 -5.38 -8.30
CA LEU A 169 -12.94 -4.83 -9.30
C LEU A 169 -11.50 -5.35 -9.12
N ALA A 170 -11.10 -5.71 -7.90
CA ALA A 170 -9.76 -6.21 -7.60
C ALA A 170 -9.58 -7.72 -7.87
N LEU A 171 -10.63 -8.52 -7.63
CA LEU A 171 -10.65 -9.98 -7.83
C LEU A 171 -10.32 -10.45 -9.27
N PRO A 172 -10.84 -9.81 -10.34
CA PRO A 172 -10.54 -10.20 -11.71
C PRO A 172 -9.06 -10.08 -12.07
N LEU A 173 -8.37 -9.03 -11.61
CA LEU A 173 -6.94 -8.85 -11.89
C LEU A 173 -6.09 -9.99 -11.31
N ALA A 174 -6.35 -10.41 -10.07
CA ALA A 174 -5.65 -11.52 -9.45
C ALA A 174 -5.95 -12.86 -10.15
N SER A 175 -7.16 -13.04 -10.69
CA SER A 175 -7.53 -14.26 -11.43
C SER A 175 -6.85 -14.40 -12.79
N VAL A 176 -6.60 -13.27 -13.49
CA VAL A 176 -5.96 -13.28 -14.82
C VAL A 176 -4.49 -13.65 -14.73
N GLU A 177 -3.77 -13.21 -13.69
CA GLU A 177 -2.36 -13.57 -13.48
C GLU A 177 -2.18 -15.07 -13.11
N LEU A 178 -3.13 -15.63 -12.37
CA LEU A 178 -3.14 -17.05 -12.00
C LEU A 178 -3.48 -17.97 -13.17
N TRP A 179 -4.41 -17.56 -14.05
CA TRP A 179 -4.73 -18.34 -15.26
C TRP A 179 -3.58 -18.35 -16.27
N GLY A 180 -2.90 -17.23 -16.47
CA GLY A 180 -1.77 -17.14 -17.41
C GLY A 180 -0.59 -18.03 -17.01
N THR A 181 -0.33 -18.18 -15.71
CA THR A 181 0.76 -19.02 -15.19
C THR A 181 0.37 -20.50 -15.08
N ALA A 182 -0.91 -20.81 -14.77
CA ALA A 182 -1.39 -22.18 -14.65
C ALA A 182 -1.56 -22.91 -15.99
N GLN A 183 -1.68 -22.19 -17.11
CA GLN A 183 -1.91 -22.77 -18.45
C GLN A 183 -0.65 -22.88 -19.31
N ALA A 184 0.48 -22.32 -18.85
CA ALA A 184 1.76 -22.45 -19.54
C ALA A 184 2.31 -23.87 -19.33
N ASP A 185 2.51 -24.63 -20.41
CA ASP A 185 3.32 -25.86 -20.38
C ASP A 185 4.77 -25.49 -20.74
N PRO A 186 5.63 -25.15 -19.75
CA PRO A 186 6.98 -24.68 -20.01
C PRO A 186 7.82 -25.71 -20.75
N VAL A 187 7.57 -27.01 -20.51
CA VAL A 187 8.28 -28.10 -21.19
C VAL A 187 7.81 -28.22 -22.63
N GLY A 188 6.49 -28.26 -22.88
CA GLY A 188 5.94 -28.34 -24.23
C GLY A 188 6.34 -27.15 -25.13
N ALA A 189 6.45 -25.94 -24.56
CA ALA A 189 6.95 -24.78 -25.27
C ALA A 189 8.40 -24.97 -25.74
N ARG A 190 9.32 -25.35 -24.83
CA ARG A 190 10.74 -25.56 -25.17
C ARG A 190 10.95 -26.76 -26.09
N VAL A 191 10.15 -27.82 -25.96
CA VAL A 191 10.19 -28.96 -26.90
C VAL A 191 9.85 -28.54 -28.33
N ARG A 192 8.96 -27.57 -28.54
CA ARG A 192 8.69 -27.02 -29.87
C ARG A 192 9.87 -26.21 -30.40
N GLU A 193 10.51 -25.41 -29.56
CA GLU A 193 11.69 -24.61 -29.92
C GLU A 193 12.93 -25.45 -30.26
N LEU A 194 13.03 -26.70 -29.77
CA LEU A 194 14.05 -27.66 -30.23
C LEU A 194 13.96 -27.97 -31.73
N ARG A 195 12.87 -27.59 -32.40
CA ARG A 195 12.66 -27.77 -33.85
C ARG A 195 12.82 -26.49 -34.66
N ASP A 196 13.24 -25.40 -34.02
CA ASP A 196 13.45 -24.12 -34.69
C ASP A 196 14.60 -24.19 -35.70
N ASP A 197 14.53 -23.39 -36.76
CA ASP A 197 15.56 -23.34 -37.80
C ASP A 197 16.86 -22.72 -37.27
N ASP A 198 16.78 -21.76 -36.33
CA ASP A 198 17.95 -21.12 -35.72
C ASP A 198 18.61 -22.05 -34.67
N PRO A 199 19.88 -22.44 -34.87
CA PRO A 199 20.62 -23.22 -33.88
C PRO A 199 20.70 -22.55 -32.50
N ARG A 200 20.68 -21.21 -32.42
CA ARG A 200 20.71 -20.50 -31.13
C ARG A 200 19.43 -20.74 -30.33
N THR A 201 18.27 -20.71 -30.98
CA THR A 201 16.97 -21.01 -30.38
C THR A 201 16.92 -22.46 -29.90
N ARG A 202 17.36 -23.42 -30.74
CA ARG A 202 17.44 -24.83 -30.34
C ARG A 202 18.35 -25.05 -29.14
N ARG A 203 19.52 -24.40 -29.13
CA ARG A 203 20.49 -24.47 -28.01
C ARG A 203 19.90 -23.93 -26.71
N TYR A 204 19.24 -22.77 -26.78
CA TYR A 204 18.58 -22.18 -25.60
C TYR A 204 17.45 -23.09 -25.08
N ALA A 205 16.65 -23.65 -25.98
CA ALA A 205 15.59 -24.59 -25.62
C ALA A 205 16.15 -25.85 -24.95
N ALA A 206 17.26 -26.40 -25.46
CA ALA A 206 17.92 -27.55 -24.84
C ALA A 206 18.45 -27.21 -23.44
N TRP A 207 19.07 -26.04 -23.27
CA TRP A 207 19.56 -25.58 -21.97
C TRP A 207 18.40 -25.42 -20.97
N ALA A 208 17.34 -24.72 -21.36
CA ALA A 208 16.17 -24.49 -20.52
C ALA A 208 15.48 -25.80 -20.10
N LEU A 209 15.44 -26.80 -20.98
CA LEU A 209 14.89 -28.12 -20.64
C LEU A 209 15.77 -28.88 -19.63
N GLY A 210 17.10 -28.68 -19.66
CA GLY A 210 18.01 -29.19 -18.64
C GLY A 210 17.73 -28.59 -17.27
N GLU A 211 17.58 -27.27 -17.19
CA GLU A 211 17.24 -26.55 -15.94
C GLU A 211 15.86 -26.93 -15.37
N ILE A 212 14.91 -27.30 -16.23
CA ILE A 212 13.57 -27.73 -15.79
C ILE A 212 13.59 -29.16 -15.22
N GLU A 213 14.56 -30.00 -15.60
CA GLU A 213 14.74 -31.39 -15.14
C GLU A 213 13.48 -32.30 -15.29
N ASP A 214 12.59 -32.01 -16.25
CA ASP A 214 11.37 -32.80 -16.47
C ASP A 214 11.63 -33.98 -17.43
N ARG A 215 11.22 -35.19 -17.00
CA ARG A 215 11.36 -36.45 -17.76
C ARG A 215 10.68 -36.40 -19.15
N ARG A 216 9.67 -35.56 -19.33
CA ARG A 216 9.01 -35.32 -20.64
C ARG A 216 9.99 -34.77 -21.69
N ALA A 217 11.08 -34.14 -21.27
CA ALA A 217 12.11 -33.57 -22.15
C ALA A 217 13.11 -34.61 -22.70
N VAL A 218 13.20 -35.80 -22.09
CA VAL A 218 14.25 -36.78 -22.40
C VAL A 218 14.22 -37.23 -23.86
N ARG A 219 13.05 -37.62 -24.38
CA ARG A 219 12.95 -38.07 -25.78
C ARG A 219 13.30 -36.96 -26.79
N PRO A 220 12.73 -35.74 -26.68
CA PRO A 220 13.12 -34.62 -27.54
C PRO A 220 14.61 -34.26 -27.47
N LEU A 221 15.21 -34.30 -26.28
CA LEU A 221 16.65 -34.01 -26.13
C LEU A 221 17.53 -35.09 -26.74
N VAL A 222 17.15 -36.37 -26.64
CA VAL A 222 17.85 -37.49 -27.31
C VAL A 222 17.87 -37.29 -28.83
N GLU A 223 16.79 -36.79 -29.44
CA GLU A 223 16.76 -36.47 -30.87
C GLU A 223 17.71 -35.33 -31.27
N ARG A 224 18.14 -34.48 -30.33
CA ARG A 224 19.08 -33.38 -30.56
C ARG A 224 20.56 -33.76 -30.36
N LEU A 225 20.84 -34.96 -29.86
CA LEU A 225 22.20 -35.50 -29.82
C LEU A 225 22.81 -35.66 -31.24
N GLY A 226 21.98 -35.76 -32.27
CA GLY A 226 22.38 -35.78 -33.68
C GLY A 226 22.18 -34.45 -34.42
N ASP A 227 22.03 -33.32 -33.72
CA ASP A 227 21.84 -32.02 -34.37
C ASP A 227 23.04 -31.63 -35.25
N GLY A 228 22.79 -30.89 -36.33
CA GLY A 228 23.84 -30.42 -37.24
C GLY A 228 24.80 -29.43 -36.57
N ASP A 229 24.32 -28.68 -35.57
CA ASP A 229 25.12 -27.74 -34.80
C ASP A 229 25.81 -28.41 -33.59
N ALA A 230 27.11 -28.16 -33.42
CA ALA A 230 27.90 -28.80 -32.37
C ALA A 230 27.54 -28.33 -30.96
N ASP A 231 27.16 -27.07 -30.79
CA ASP A 231 26.77 -26.54 -29.49
C ASP A 231 25.42 -27.10 -29.05
N VAL A 232 24.48 -27.26 -29.99
CA VAL A 232 23.18 -27.89 -29.71
C VAL A 232 23.37 -29.33 -29.24
N ARG A 233 24.25 -30.11 -29.88
CA ARG A 233 24.58 -31.48 -29.44
C ARG A 233 25.14 -31.51 -28.02
N LEU A 234 26.10 -30.62 -27.73
CA LEU A 234 26.73 -30.52 -26.41
C LEU A 234 25.71 -30.17 -25.31
N VAL A 235 24.88 -29.16 -25.55
CA VAL A 235 23.88 -28.72 -24.58
C VAL A 235 22.78 -29.76 -24.39
N ALA A 236 22.39 -30.48 -25.45
CA ALA A 236 21.45 -31.60 -25.33
C ALA A 236 22.02 -32.75 -24.48
N ALA A 237 23.30 -33.07 -24.64
CA ALA A 237 23.97 -34.08 -23.81
C ALA A 237 24.06 -33.65 -22.34
N TRP A 238 24.41 -32.39 -22.07
CA TRP A 238 24.40 -31.83 -20.72
C TRP A 238 23.00 -31.86 -20.10
N ALA A 239 21.97 -31.39 -20.82
CA ALA A 239 20.59 -31.35 -20.33
C ALA A 239 20.06 -32.76 -19.99
N LEU A 240 20.40 -33.77 -20.79
CA LEU A 240 20.08 -35.17 -20.48
C LEU A 240 20.78 -35.67 -19.20
N GLY A 241 21.98 -35.17 -18.94
CA GLY A 241 22.73 -35.41 -17.70
C GLY A 241 22.04 -34.80 -16.47
N GLU A 242 21.48 -33.59 -16.59
CA GLU A 242 20.78 -32.92 -15.49
C GLU A 242 19.42 -33.55 -15.17
N VAL A 243 18.67 -33.97 -16.20
CA VAL A 243 17.38 -34.66 -16.02
C VAL A 243 17.55 -36.00 -15.29
N LYS A 244 18.76 -36.60 -15.29
CA LYS A 244 19.14 -37.81 -14.53
C LYS A 244 18.22 -39.02 -14.78
N ASP A 245 17.58 -39.08 -15.94
CA ASP A 245 16.73 -40.21 -16.31
C ASP A 245 17.57 -41.37 -16.87
N ARG A 246 17.31 -42.59 -16.37
CA ARG A 246 17.95 -43.82 -16.86
C ARG A 246 17.74 -44.04 -18.36
N ALA A 247 16.64 -43.57 -18.93
CA ALA A 247 16.37 -43.65 -20.36
C ALA A 247 17.38 -42.86 -21.22
N ALA A 248 18.06 -41.86 -20.64
CA ALA A 248 19.08 -41.07 -21.32
C ALA A 248 20.46 -41.76 -21.37
N VAL A 249 20.70 -42.78 -20.54
CA VAL A 249 22.02 -43.41 -20.39
C VAL A 249 22.48 -44.12 -21.68
N GLN A 250 21.61 -44.93 -22.29
CA GLN A 250 21.97 -45.67 -23.52
C GLN A 250 22.25 -44.73 -24.70
N PRO A 251 21.44 -43.68 -24.95
CA PRO A 251 21.76 -42.65 -25.94
C PRO A 251 23.09 -41.93 -25.70
N LEU A 252 23.38 -41.53 -24.46
CA LEU A 252 24.62 -40.79 -24.14
C LEU A 252 25.87 -41.65 -24.29
N VAL A 253 25.79 -42.96 -24.01
CA VAL A 253 26.92 -43.90 -24.17
C VAL A 253 27.27 -44.16 -25.64
N ARG A 254 26.35 -43.89 -26.57
CA ARG A 254 26.54 -44.11 -28.02
C ARG A 254 27.01 -42.87 -28.79
N LEU A 255 27.18 -41.73 -28.11
CA LEU A 255 27.80 -40.52 -28.65
C LEU A 255 29.27 -40.76 -28.98
#